data_AF-K4L774-F1
#
_entry.id   AF-K4L774-F1
#
_cell.length_a   1.000
_cell.length_b   1.000
_cell.length_c   1.000
_cell.angle_alpha   90.00
_cell.angle_beta   90.00
_cell.angle_gamma   90.00
#
_symmetry.space_group_name_H-M   'P 1'
#
loop_
_entity.id
_entity.type
_entity.pdbx_description
1 polymer ?
#
loop_
_entity_poly.entity_id
_entity_poly.type
_entity_poly.pdbx_seq_one_letter_code
_entity_poly.pdbx_strand_id
1 'polypeptide(L)' 'MPHQPIESQNLTNCSKCNSRIPAGSKFCLQCGEKVADALFCTNCGEKLPSNAKFCLKCGTKMNG' A
#
# COMPACT_ATOMS: atom_id res chain seq x y z
N MET A 1 15.21 -5.10 25.71
CA MET A 1 13.98 -4.33 25.40
C MET A 1 13.70 -4.47 23.91
N PRO A 2 12.74 -5.30 23.47
CA PRO A 2 12.42 -5.39 22.04
C PRO A 2 11.46 -4.26 21.67
N HIS A 3 11.99 -3.11 21.27
CA HIS A 3 11.23 -2.21 20.41
C HIS A 3 11.30 -2.83 19.01
N GLN A 4 10.30 -3.63 18.66
CA GLN A 4 10.11 -4.14 17.32
C GLN A 4 10.10 -2.95 16.34
N PRO A 5 11.03 -2.81 15.39
CA PRO A 5 10.82 -1.93 14.27
C PRO A 5 10.28 -2.80 13.13
N ILE A 6 8.98 -3.12 13.25
CA ILE A 6 8.04 -3.32 12.13
C ILE A 6 8.66 -3.81 10.82
N GLU A 7 8.67 -5.13 10.68
CA GLU A 7 8.58 -5.92 9.45
C GLU A 7 8.29 -5.09 8.20
N SER A 8 9.21 -5.11 7.22
CA SER A 8 8.92 -5.10 5.78
C SER A 8 7.74 -4.22 5.31
N GLN A 9 7.61 -3.01 5.85
CA GLN A 9 6.50 -2.13 5.51
C GLN A 9 6.70 -1.69 4.07
N ASN A 10 5.74 -2.04 3.22
CA ASN A 10 5.67 -1.61 1.83
C ASN A 10 5.61 -0.08 1.85
N LEU A 11 6.72 0.65 1.68
CA LEU A 11 6.68 2.11 1.58
C LEU A 11 6.40 2.45 0.12
N THR A 12 5.43 3.32 -0.11
CA THR A 12 5.10 3.82 -1.44
C THR A 12 5.56 5.27 -1.57
N ASN A 13 5.95 5.69 -2.78
CA ASN A 13 6.29 7.08 -3.06
C ASN A 13 5.02 7.89 -3.39
N CYS A 14 4.89 9.07 -2.80
CA CYS A 14 3.83 9.99 -3.16
C CYS A 14 4.04 10.50 -4.60
N SER A 15 3.03 10.39 -5.46
CA SER A 15 3.12 10.82 -6.86
C SER A 15 3.28 12.34 -7.06
N LYS A 16 3.10 13.16 -6.02
CA LYS A 16 3.21 14.64 -6.11
C LYS A 16 4.53 15.19 -5.64
N CYS A 17 5.02 14.73 -4.49
CA CYS A 17 6.26 15.23 -3.87
C CYS A 17 7.35 14.17 -3.81
N ASN A 18 7.10 12.96 -4.32
CA ASN A 18 7.99 11.81 -4.31
C ASN A 18 8.45 11.36 -2.90
N SER A 19 7.82 11.89 -1.85
CA SER A 19 8.12 11.53 -0.47
C SER A 19 7.76 10.09 -0.17
N ARG A 20 8.58 9.43 0.64
CA ARG A 20 8.33 8.05 1.10
C ARG A 20 7.25 8.06 2.16
N ILE A 21 6.19 7.30 1.94
CA ILE A 21 5.06 7.19 2.88
C ILE A 21 4.74 5.71 3.14
N PRO A 22 4.16 5.39 4.30
CA PRO A 22 3.72 4.02 4.60
C PRO A 22 2.64 3.58 3.60
N ALA A 23 2.74 2.40 2.97
CA ALA A 23 1.57 1.80 2.34
C ALA A 23 0.50 1.59 3.40
N GLY A 24 -0.74 1.87 3.04
CA GLY A 24 -1.83 2.04 4.01
C GLY A 24 -2.19 3.51 4.27
N SER A 25 -1.29 4.45 3.96
CA SER A 25 -1.55 5.87 4.18
C SER A 25 -2.50 6.41 3.12
N LYS A 26 -3.69 6.87 3.53
CA LYS A 26 -4.70 7.50 2.65
C LYS A 26 -4.25 8.87 2.11
N PHE A 27 -3.27 9.48 2.74
CA PHE A 27 -2.74 10.80 2.41
C PHE A 27 -1.23 10.83 2.66
N CYS A 28 -0.53 11.67 1.91
CA CYS A 28 0.88 11.90 2.08
C CYS A 28 1.11 12.80 3.30
N LEU A 29 1.86 12.30 4.26
CA LEU A 29 2.22 13.03 5.49
C LEU A 29 3.21 14.18 5.25
N GLN A 30 3.66 14.40 4.00
CA GLN A 30 4.62 15.46 3.65
C GLN A 30 3.97 16.59 2.86
N CYS A 31 3.13 16.28 1.86
CA CYS A 31 2.48 17.30 1.03
C CYS A 31 0.96 17.37 1.18
N GLY A 32 0.34 16.43 1.91
CA GLY A 32 -1.12 16.35 2.05
C GLY A 32 -1.86 15.72 0.87
N GLU A 33 -1.15 15.27 -0.17
CA GLU A 33 -1.78 14.64 -1.34
C GLU A 33 -2.47 13.33 -0.95
N LYS A 34 -3.68 13.07 -1.47
CA LYS A 34 -4.38 11.80 -1.26
C LYS A 34 -3.62 10.65 -1.94
N VAL A 35 -3.02 9.78 -1.14
CA VAL A 35 -2.38 8.56 -1.64
C VAL A 35 -3.34 7.43 -1.36
N ALA A 36 -3.93 6.86 -2.41
CA ALA A 36 -4.85 5.75 -2.21
C ALA A 36 -4.08 4.57 -1.61
N ASP A 37 -4.49 4.17 -0.41
CA ASP A 37 -4.15 2.90 0.21
C ASP A 37 -4.46 1.81 -0.83
N ALA A 38 -3.40 1.23 -1.36
CA ALA A 38 -3.50 0.27 -2.42
C ALA A 38 -2.71 -0.95 -1.99
N LEU A 39 -3.43 -2.06 -1.88
CA LEU A 39 -2.85 -3.37 -1.69
C LEU A 39 -2.21 -3.81 -3.00
N PHE A 40 -1.13 -4.58 -2.93
CA PHE A 40 -0.57 -5.21 -4.12
C PHE A 40 -0.90 -6.69 -4.09
N CYS A 41 -1.30 -7.25 -5.23
CA CYS A 41 -1.57 -8.68 -5.33
C CYS A 41 -0.28 -9.46 -5.08
N THR A 42 -0.31 -10.40 -4.13
CA THR A 42 0.85 -11.25 -3.82
C THR A 42 1.17 -12.26 -4.93
N ASN A 43 0.21 -12.54 -5.83
CA ASN A 43 0.40 -13.49 -6.92
C ASN A 43 0.92 -12.82 -8.21
N CYS A 44 0.38 -11.64 -8.58
CA CYS A 44 0.72 -10.98 -9.84
C CYS A 44 1.34 -9.57 -9.69
N GLY A 45 1.41 -9.03 -8.48
CA GLY A 45 1.94 -7.68 -8.21
C GLY A 45 1.01 -6.54 -8.57
N GLU A 46 -0.23 -6.81 -8.99
CA GLU A 46 -1.16 -5.76 -9.43
C GLU A 46 -1.61 -4.86 -8.29
N LYS A 47 -1.74 -3.55 -8.57
CA LYS A 47 -2.27 -2.58 -7.63
C LYS A 47 -3.77 -2.76 -7.46
N LEU A 48 -4.21 -3.05 -6.26
CA LEU A 48 -5.58 -3.30 -5.85
C LEU A 48 -6.02 -2.28 -4.80
N PRO A 49 -7.30 -1.90 -4.75
CA PRO A 49 -7.81 -1.06 -3.67
C PRO A 49 -7.73 -1.78 -2.32
N SER A 50 -7.62 -1.06 -1.19
CA SER A 50 -7.53 -1.65 0.16
C SER A 50 -8.64 -2.62 0.53
N ASN A 51 -9.80 -2.51 -0.13
CA ASN A 51 -10.96 -3.33 0.15
C ASN A 51 -11.18 -4.42 -0.92
N ALA A 52 -10.17 -4.70 -1.75
CA ALA A 52 -10.24 -5.74 -2.77
C ALA A 52 -10.17 -7.13 -2.13
N LYS A 53 -11.27 -7.88 -2.18
CA LYS A 53 -11.32 -9.29 -1.75
C LYS A 53 -10.73 -10.26 -2.77
N PHE A 54 -10.43 -9.78 -3.98
CA PHE A 54 -9.85 -10.55 -5.06
C PHE A 54 -9.09 -9.62 -5.99
N CYS A 55 -8.06 -10.16 -6.64
CA CYS A 55 -7.31 -9.44 -7.64
C CYS A 55 -8.16 -9.32 -8.91
N LEU A 56 -8.41 -8.09 -9.35
CA LEU A 56 -9.18 -7.79 -10.57
C LEU A 56 -8.46 -8.21 -11.85
N LYS A 57 -7.16 -8.52 -11.79
CA LYS A 57 -6.34 -8.87 -12.95
C LYS A 57 -6.10 -10.37 -13.09
N CYS A 58 -5.66 -11.03 -12.02
CA CYS A 58 -5.36 -12.48 -12.06
C CYS A 58 -6.44 -13.35 -11.41
N GLY A 59 -7.44 -12.76 -10.74
CA GLY A 59 -8.49 -13.51 -10.04
C GLY A 59 -8.07 -14.12 -8.71
N THR A 60 -6.82 -13.93 -8.26
CA THR A 60 -6.37 -14.45 -6.96
C THR A 60 -7.17 -13.84 -5.82
N LYS A 61 -7.71 -14.67 -4.95
CA LYS A 61 -8.44 -14.23 -3.76
C LYS A 61 -7.48 -13.52 -2.80
N MET A 62 -7.78 -12.26 -2.51
CA MET A 62 -7.02 -11.43 -1.56
C MET A 62 -7.80 -11.43 -0.25
N ASN A 63 -7.20 -11.92 0.82
CA ASN A 63 -7.81 -11.85 2.14
C ASN A 63 -7.61 -10.41 2.63
N GLY A 64 -8.65 -9.57 2.46
CA GLY A 64 -8.67 -8.20 2.99
C GLY A 64 -8.61 -8.17 4.51
#